data_AF-A0A7Y2ZWH6-F1
#
_entry.id   AF-A0A7Y2ZWH6-F1
#
_cell.length_a   1.000
_cell.length_b   1.000
_cell.length_c   1.000
_cell.angle_alpha   90.00
_cell.angle_beta   90.00
_cell.angle_gamma   90.00
#
_symmetry.space_group_name_H-M   'P 1'
#
loop_
_entity.id
_entity.type
_entity.pdbx_description
1 polymer ?
#
loop_
_entity_poly.entity_id
_entity_poly.type
_entity_poly.pdbx_seq_one_letter_code
_entity_poly.pdbx_strand_id
1 'polypeptide(L)'
;MKTIVLSKSPFSKLMGRSGFTLIEMAVVMVIVGIIISIMATVLPSLIHSGKIKKAQADLERADLALQGYISATGRCPCPDTNADGEENRNDGGTQGNPADDTCAAYVGDLPYLTLGLSS
;
A
#
# COMPACT_ATOMS: atom_id res chain seq x y z
N MET A 1 68.65 44.94 34.11
CA MET A 1 67.37 44.50 34.70
C MET A 1 66.29 44.50 33.62
N LYS A 2 66.13 43.40 32.88
CA LYS A 2 64.91 43.05 32.15
C LYS A 2 65.03 41.60 31.65
N THR A 3 64.12 40.78 32.13
CA THR A 3 64.07 39.33 32.04
C THR A 3 63.60 38.84 30.68
N ILE A 4 64.26 37.79 30.21
CA ILE A 4 63.88 36.95 29.07
C ILE A 4 62.49 36.35 29.36
N VAL A 5 61.50 36.67 28.52
CA VAL A 5 60.17 36.06 28.58
C VAL A 5 60.18 34.82 27.67
N LEU A 6 60.24 33.64 28.28
CA LEU A 6 59.99 32.36 27.61
C LEU A 6 58.48 32.24 27.36
N SER A 7 58.07 32.41 26.10
CA SER A 7 56.73 32.07 25.62
C SER A 7 56.57 30.54 25.66
N LYS A 8 55.90 30.05 26.69
CA LYS A 8 55.54 28.65 26.86
C LYS A 8 54.45 28.31 25.85
N SER A 9 54.80 27.63 24.76
CA SER A 9 53.81 27.09 23.83
C SER A 9 52.97 26.05 24.58
N PRO A 10 51.64 26.21 24.66
CA PRO A 10 50.80 25.19 25.25
C PRO A 10 50.74 24.05 24.24
N PHE A 11 51.46 22.97 24.53
CA PHE A 11 51.28 21.69 23.87
C PHE A 11 49.79 21.45 23.68
N SER A 12 49.38 21.43 22.41
CA SER A 12 48.03 21.18 21.96
C SER A 12 47.52 19.91 22.63
N LYS A 13 46.47 20.08 23.44
CA LYS A 13 45.69 19.01 24.04
C LYS A 13 45.16 18.13 22.89
N LEU A 14 45.87 17.05 22.56
CA LEU A 14 45.37 16.01 21.66
C LEU A 14 44.11 15.45 22.33
N MET A 15 42.96 15.87 21.81
CA MET A 15 41.65 15.35 22.16
C MET A 15 41.73 13.82 22.04
N GLY A 16 41.64 13.11 23.16
CA GLY A 16 41.68 11.65 23.19
C GLY A 16 40.54 11.10 22.33
N ARG A 17 40.86 10.64 21.13
CA ARG A 17 39.89 9.99 20.25
C ARG A 17 39.77 8.55 20.73
N SER A 18 38.86 8.33 21.67
CA SER A 18 38.47 6.98 22.09
C SER A 18 37.80 6.30 20.89
N GLY A 19 38.52 5.39 20.25
CA GLY A 19 37.98 4.53 19.19
C GLY A 19 37.26 3.32 19.79
N PHE A 20 36.30 2.77 19.05
CA PHE A 20 35.64 1.51 19.40
C PHE A 20 36.61 0.33 19.26
N THR A 21 36.47 -0.65 20.15
CA THR A 21 37.25 -1.90 20.09
C THR A 21 36.71 -2.82 18.99
N LEU A 22 37.56 -3.69 18.43
CA LEU A 22 37.13 -4.70 17.46
C LEU A 22 36.07 -5.64 18.04
N ILE A 23 36.17 -5.96 19.33
CA ILE A 23 35.22 -6.85 20.01
C ILE A 23 33.85 -6.17 20.20
N GLU A 24 33.79 -4.87 20.46
CA GLU A 24 32.52 -4.14 20.53
C GLU A 24 31.77 -4.21 19.21
N MET A 25 32.46 -3.99 18.08
CA MET A 25 31.82 -4.06 16.76
C MET A 25 31.39 -5.49 16.39
N ALA A 26 32.16 -6.52 16.81
CA ALA A 26 31.77 -7.91 16.63
C ALA A 26 30.46 -8.26 17.37
N VAL A 27 30.34 -7.82 18.62
CA VAL A 27 29.10 -8.03 19.41
C VAL A 27 27.92 -7.27 18.80
N VAL A 28 28.13 -6.03 18.33
CA VAL A 28 27.07 -5.25 17.66
C VAL A 28 26.56 -5.96 16.41
N MET A 29 27.45 -6.50 15.55
CA MET A 29 27.02 -7.24 14.36
C MET A 29 26.23 -8.50 14.70
N VAL A 30 26.60 -9.21 15.77
CA VAL A 30 25.83 -10.37 16.24
C VAL A 30 24.42 -9.95 16.67
N ILE A 31 24.30 -8.87 17.46
CA ILE A 31 22.99 -8.36 17.90
C ILE A 31 22.13 -7.93 16.71
N VAL A 32 22.70 -7.18 15.76
CA VAL A 32 21.99 -6.74 14.54
C VAL A 32 21.54 -7.93 13.70
N GLY A 33 22.38 -8.95 13.54
CA GLY A 33 22.04 -10.17 12.81
C GLY A 33 20.85 -10.91 13.42
N ILE A 34 20.79 -11.01 14.76
CA ILE A 34 19.67 -11.63 15.48
C ILE A 34 18.38 -10.82 15.26
N ILE A 35 18.44 -9.49 15.35
CA ILE A 35 17.27 -8.63 15.15
C ILE A 35 16.71 -8.78 13.72
N ILE A 36 17.58 -8.75 12.70
CA ILE A 36 17.17 -8.90 11.30
C ILE A 36 16.53 -10.28 11.05
N SER A 37 17.11 -11.34 11.63
CA SER A 37 16.58 -12.70 11.53
C SER A 37 15.13 -12.80 12.01
N ILE A 38 14.81 -12.22 13.17
CA ILE A 38 13.46 -12.24 13.73
C ILE A 38 12.51 -11.42 12.84
N MET A 39 12.91 -10.20 12.48
CA MET A 39 12.06 -9.27 11.72
C MET A 39 11.71 -9.79 10.32
N ALA A 40 12.62 -10.51 9.66
CA ALA A 40 12.41 -11.08 8.34
C ALA A 40 11.20 -12.04 8.29
N THR A 41 10.89 -12.72 9.41
CA THR A 41 9.78 -13.69 9.46
C THR A 41 8.41 -13.05 9.76
N VAL A 42 8.39 -11.96 10.54
CA VAL A 42 7.14 -11.34 11.02
C VAL A 42 6.54 -10.42 9.95
N LEU A 43 7.37 -9.64 9.26
CA LEU A 43 6.92 -8.60 8.34
C LEU A 43 6.04 -9.13 7.18
N PRO A 44 6.36 -10.26 6.51
CA PRO A 44 5.53 -10.78 5.44
C PRO A 44 4.12 -11.16 5.90
N SER A 45 3.99 -11.72 7.12
CA SER A 45 2.71 -12.11 7.70
C SER A 45 1.80 -10.90 7.98
N LEU A 46 2.39 -9.80 8.46
CA LEU A 46 1.68 -8.54 8.69
C LEU A 46 1.17 -7.94 7.37
N ILE A 47 2.01 -7.91 6.34
CA ILE A 47 1.63 -7.41 5.02
C ILE A 47 0.51 -8.28 4.42
N HIS A 48 0.64 -9.60 4.51
CA HIS A 48 -0.37 -10.52 3.97
C HIS A 48 -1.73 -10.33 4.66
N SER A 49 -1.73 -10.20 5.99
CA SER A 49 -2.93 -9.90 6.76
C SER A 49 -3.56 -8.57 6.36
N GLY A 50 -2.75 -7.54 6.11
CA GLY A 50 -3.22 -6.25 5.60
C GLY A 50 -3.86 -6.35 4.21
N LYS A 51 -3.26 -7.14 3.31
CA LYS A 51 -3.81 -7.39 1.96
C LYS A 51 -5.16 -8.09 2.00
N ILE A 52 -5.31 -9.12 2.86
CA ILE A 52 -6.58 -9.83 3.03
C ILE A 52 -7.66 -8.87 3.54
N LYS A 53 -7.35 -8.07 4.58
CA LYS A 53 -8.29 -7.09 5.12
C LYS A 53 -8.70 -6.04 4.09
N LYS A 54 -7.76 -5.58 3.27
CA LYS A 54 -8.06 -4.66 2.16
C LYS A 54 -9.00 -5.31 1.14
N ALA A 55 -8.69 -6.52 0.68
CA ALA A 55 -9.54 -7.23 -0.26
C ALA A 55 -10.96 -7.47 0.29
N GLN A 56 -11.10 -7.81 1.57
CA GLN A 56 -12.40 -7.93 2.24
C GLN A 56 -13.17 -6.61 2.24
N ALA A 57 -12.51 -5.50 2.58
CA ALA A 57 -13.14 -4.19 2.56
C ALA A 57 -13.54 -3.75 1.13
N ASP A 58 -12.75 -4.10 0.12
CA ASP A 58 -13.07 -3.80 -1.28
C ASP A 58 -14.27 -4.62 -1.77
N LEU A 59 -14.39 -5.90 -1.36
CA LEU A 59 -15.58 -6.73 -1.61
C LEU A 59 -16.83 -6.18 -0.94
N GLU A 60 -16.73 -5.73 0.32
CA GLU A 60 -17.84 -5.11 1.05
C GLU A 60 -18.33 -3.83 0.36
N ARG A 61 -17.40 -2.99 -0.12
CA ARG A 61 -17.75 -1.80 -0.91
C ARG A 61 -18.44 -2.15 -2.22
N ALA A 62 -17.96 -3.18 -2.92
CA ALA A 62 -18.58 -3.64 -4.16
C ALA A 62 -20.02 -4.13 -3.91
N ASP A 63 -20.24 -4.90 -2.85
CA ASP A 63 -21.57 -5.37 -2.47
C ASP A 63 -22.52 -4.22 -2.12
N LEU A 64 -22.06 -3.24 -1.34
CA LEU A 64 -22.82 -2.03 -1.02
C LEU A 64 -23.15 -1.21 -2.27
N ALA A 65 -22.20 -1.08 -3.21
CA ALA A 65 -22.42 -0.37 -4.45
C ALA A 65 -23.45 -1.09 -5.35
N LEU A 66 -23.40 -2.41 -5.44
CA LEU A 66 -24.39 -3.22 -6.16
C LEU A 66 -25.79 -3.06 -5.55
N GLN A 67 -25.91 -3.14 -4.23
CA GLN A 67 -27.18 -2.91 -3.53
C GLN A 67 -27.72 -1.49 -3.77
N GLY A 68 -26.83 -0.49 -3.73
CA GLY A 68 -27.18 0.90 -4.04
C GLY A 68 -27.66 1.08 -5.48
N TYR A 69 -26.98 0.45 -6.43
CA TYR A 69 -27.35 0.49 -7.85
C TYR A 69 -28.72 -0.17 -8.09
N ILE A 70 -28.96 -1.35 -7.51
CA ILE A 70 -30.26 -2.05 -7.61
C ILE A 70 -31.37 -1.21 -6.97
N SER A 71 -31.10 -0.58 -5.82
CA SER A 71 -32.07 0.28 -5.16
C SER A 71 -32.43 1.53 -6.00
N ALA A 72 -31.48 2.05 -6.77
CA ALA A 72 -31.68 3.23 -7.61
C ALA A 72 -32.29 2.91 -8.98
N THR A 73 -31.92 1.78 -9.59
CA THR A 73 -32.28 1.45 -10.99
C THR A 73 -33.29 0.30 -11.10
N GLY A 74 -33.52 -0.45 -10.02
CA GLY A 74 -34.39 -1.62 -10.00
C GLY A 74 -33.79 -2.88 -10.63
N ARG A 75 -32.49 -2.88 -10.97
CA ARG A 75 -31.82 -3.98 -11.68
C ARG A 75 -30.33 -4.08 -11.30
N CYS A 76 -29.69 -5.19 -11.64
CA CYS A 76 -28.24 -5.32 -11.55
C CYS A 76 -27.54 -4.60 -12.73
N PRO A 77 -26.32 -4.08 -12.54
CA PRO A 77 -25.53 -3.54 -13.65
C PRO A 77 -25.06 -4.67 -14.58
N CYS A 78 -24.86 -4.34 -15.86
CA CYS A 78 -24.28 -5.30 -16.80
C CYS A 78 -22.76 -5.41 -16.61
N PRO A 79 -22.16 -6.59 -16.82
CA PRO A 79 -20.71 -6.74 -16.74
C PRO A 79 -19.97 -5.81 -17.72
N ASP A 80 -18.79 -5.37 -17.31
CA ASP A 80 -17.81 -4.73 -18.18
C ASP A 80 -17.11 -5.82 -19.01
N THR A 81 -17.19 -5.71 -20.32
CA THR A 81 -16.67 -6.66 -21.31
C THR A 81 -15.55 -6.07 -22.17
N ASN A 82 -15.30 -4.76 -22.05
CA ASN A 82 -14.29 -4.03 -22.82
C ASN A 82 -13.22 -3.36 -21.93
N ALA A 83 -13.26 -3.60 -20.62
CA ALA A 83 -12.35 -3.09 -19.60
C ALA A 83 -12.29 -1.56 -19.51
N ASP A 84 -13.38 -0.87 -19.87
CA ASP A 84 -13.49 0.59 -19.75
C ASP A 84 -14.01 1.04 -18.38
N GLY A 85 -14.45 0.10 -17.54
CA GLY A 85 -15.00 0.33 -16.22
C GLY A 85 -16.50 0.66 -16.20
N GLU A 86 -17.14 0.77 -17.35
CA GLU A 86 -18.58 1.03 -17.47
C GLU A 86 -19.34 -0.27 -17.80
N GLU A 87 -20.64 -0.27 -17.53
CA GLU A 87 -21.48 -1.40 -17.89
C GLU A 87 -21.73 -1.49 -19.40
N ASN A 88 -21.66 -2.68 -19.98
CA ASN A 88 -22.00 -2.88 -21.40
C ASN A 88 -23.41 -3.45 -21.56
N ARG A 89 -24.36 -2.57 -21.87
CA ARG A 89 -25.72 -2.95 -22.29
C ARG A 89 -25.81 -3.14 -23.81
N ASN A 90 -26.73 -3.98 -24.23
CA ASN A 90 -27.20 -3.99 -25.61
C ASN A 90 -28.20 -2.86 -25.77
N ASP A 91 -27.77 -1.72 -26.32
CA ASP A 91 -28.66 -0.61 -26.68
C ASP A 91 -29.53 -0.91 -27.91
N GLY A 92 -29.71 -2.19 -28.25
CA GLY A 92 -30.41 -2.65 -29.45
C GLY A 92 -31.94 -2.53 -29.39
N GLY A 93 -32.49 -1.94 -28.34
CA GLY A 93 -33.91 -1.75 -28.20
C GLY A 93 -34.32 -0.36 -27.73
N THR A 94 -35.63 -0.15 -27.66
CA THR A 94 -36.20 1.19 -27.55
C THR A 94 -36.02 1.67 -26.11
N GLN A 95 -35.39 2.82 -25.91
CA GLN A 95 -35.14 3.40 -24.58
C GLN A 95 -36.44 3.41 -23.74
N GLY A 96 -36.51 2.62 -22.67
CA GLY A 96 -37.68 2.49 -21.80
C GLY A 96 -38.47 1.18 -21.90
N ASN A 97 -38.08 0.25 -22.78
CA ASN A 97 -38.64 -1.11 -22.79
C ASN A 97 -37.81 -2.05 -21.88
N PRO A 98 -38.38 -2.60 -20.79
CA PRO A 98 -37.67 -3.55 -19.93
C PRO A 98 -37.35 -4.90 -20.60
N ALA A 99 -37.93 -5.18 -21.78
CA ALA A 99 -37.58 -6.35 -22.60
C ALA A 99 -36.27 -6.18 -23.38
N ASP A 100 -35.79 -4.95 -23.49
CA ASP A 100 -34.60 -4.57 -24.27
C ASP A 100 -33.37 -4.33 -23.36
N ASP A 101 -33.56 -4.39 -22.04
CA ASP A 101 -32.52 -4.19 -21.02
C ASP A 101 -31.66 -5.44 -20.84
N THR A 102 -30.98 -5.83 -21.91
CA THR A 102 -30.10 -7.01 -21.96
C THR A 102 -28.64 -6.61 -21.93
N CYS A 103 -27.80 -7.42 -21.30
CA CYS A 103 -26.36 -7.19 -21.26
C CYS A 103 -25.68 -7.71 -22.53
N ALA A 104 -24.62 -7.02 -22.98
CA ALA A 104 -23.79 -7.48 -24.10
C ALA A 104 -23.19 -8.87 -23.85
N ALA A 105 -22.83 -9.14 -22.59
CA ALA A 105 -22.56 -10.48 -22.09
C ALA A 105 -23.00 -10.62 -20.63
N TYR A 106 -23.16 -11.85 -20.15
CA TYR A 106 -23.42 -12.15 -18.74
C TYR A 106 -22.15 -12.52 -17.96
N VAL A 107 -20.99 -12.43 -18.60
CA VAL A 107 -19.68 -12.69 -18.01
C VAL A 107 -18.76 -11.55 -18.42
N GLY A 108 -18.10 -10.96 -17.43
CA GLY A 108 -17.20 -9.83 -17.60
C GLY A 108 -16.68 -9.37 -16.25
N ASP A 109 -15.94 -8.27 -16.26
CA ASP A 109 -15.45 -7.59 -15.08
C ASP A 109 -16.56 -6.79 -14.40
N LEU A 110 -16.30 -6.40 -13.15
CA LEU A 110 -17.20 -5.54 -12.38
C LEU A 110 -17.13 -4.11 -12.96
N PRO A 111 -18.25 -3.49 -13.36
CA PRO A 111 -18.28 -2.14 -13.92
C PRO A 111 -18.05 -1.09 -12.81
N TYR A 112 -16.79 -0.89 -12.44
CA TYR A 112 -16.40 -0.12 -11.25
C TYR A 112 -16.74 1.37 -11.37
N LEU A 113 -16.67 1.97 -12.57
CA LEU A 113 -17.05 3.38 -12.78
C LEU A 113 -18.57 3.57 -12.67
N THR A 114 -19.35 2.68 -13.29
CA THR A 114 -20.82 2.70 -13.15
C THR A 114 -21.27 2.54 -11.70
N LEU A 115 -20.51 1.76 -10.90
CA LEU A 115 -20.74 1.56 -9.47
C LEU A 115 -20.14 2.66 -8.57
N GLY A 116 -19.43 3.65 -9.14
CA GLY A 116 -18.79 4.72 -8.39
C GLY A 116 -17.62 4.27 -7.51
N LEU A 117 -17.00 3.13 -7.84
CA LEU A 117 -15.84 2.57 -7.16
C LEU A 117 -14.54 3.06 -7.83
N SER A 118 -13.50 3.27 -7.03
CA SER A 118 -12.15 3.52 -7.55
C SER A 118 -11.44 2.20 -7.83
N SER A 119 -10.78 2.09 -9.00
CA SER A 119 -9.91 0.96 -9.38
C SER A 119 -8.82 0.64 -8.36
#